data_AF-W4QZR6-F1
#
_entry.id   AF-W4QZR6-F1
#
_cell.length_a   1.000
_cell.length_b   1.000
_cell.length_c   1.000
_cell.angle_alpha   90.00
_cell.angle_beta   90.00
_cell.angle_gamma   90.00
#
_symmetry.space_group_name_H-M   'P 1'
#
loop_
_entity.id
_entity.type
_entity.pdbx_description
1 polymer ?
#
loop_
_entity_poly.entity_id
_entity_poly.type
_entity_poly.pdbx_seq_one_letter_code
_entity_poly.pdbx_strand_id
1 'polypeptide(L)'
;MEYAMPTQIHELSGASAVFTTPVSSQNAIDWKTATYADSMNEAAIKLQTYATTAGLTPLASEWWHFNDLDARDETAHNSSEGDYLLTEIYSSSPLIGDN
;
A
#
# COMPACT_ATOMS: atom_id res chain seq x y z
N MET A 1 -12.55 2.06 -19.66
CA MET A 1 -12.48 0.65 -19.24
C MET A 1 -11.62 0.57 -17.99
N GLU A 2 -11.96 -0.30 -17.06
CA GLU A 2 -11.17 -0.56 -15.86
C GLU A 2 -9.95 -1.43 -16.20
N TYR A 3 -8.85 -1.27 -15.46
CA TYR A 3 -7.66 -2.10 -15.63
C TYR A 3 -7.88 -3.47 -14.98
N ALA A 4 -7.49 -4.54 -15.68
CA ALA A 4 -7.40 -5.86 -15.05
C ALA A 4 -6.17 -5.88 -14.14
N MET A 5 -6.38 -6.10 -12.85
CA MET A 5 -5.31 -6.21 -11.85
C MET A 5 -5.03 -7.70 -11.52
N PRO A 6 -3.88 -8.04 -10.91
CA PRO A 6 -3.53 -9.43 -10.62
C PRO A 6 -4.59 -10.18 -9.81
N THR A 7 -5.20 -9.50 -8.83
CA THR A 7 -6.28 -10.00 -7.97
C THR A 7 -7.22 -8.85 -7.58
N GLN A 8 -8.18 -9.07 -6.68
CA GLN A 8 -8.90 -7.98 -6.00
C GLN A 8 -8.00 -7.34 -4.93
N ILE A 9 -8.20 -6.05 -4.66
CA ILE A 9 -7.54 -5.38 -3.53
C ILE A 9 -7.88 -6.11 -2.22
N HIS A 10 -6.88 -6.30 -1.36
CA HIS A 10 -6.93 -7.08 -0.09
C HIS A 10 -6.96 -8.61 -0.23
N GLU A 11 -6.60 -9.18 -1.38
CA GLU A 11 -6.30 -10.62 -1.46
C GLU A 11 -4.99 -10.92 -0.68
N LEU A 12 -4.98 -11.82 0.30
CA LEU A 12 -3.83 -11.99 1.22
C LEU A 12 -3.01 -13.28 0.97
N SER A 13 -3.29 -14.02 -0.09
CA SER A 13 -2.56 -15.22 -0.48
C SER A 13 -1.30 -14.89 -1.29
N GLY A 14 -0.52 -15.92 -1.65
CA GLY A 14 0.61 -15.73 -2.56
C GLY A 14 0.24 -15.21 -3.96
N ALA A 15 -1.05 -15.21 -4.34
CA ALA A 15 -1.48 -14.67 -5.63
C ALA A 15 -1.31 -13.14 -5.72
N SER A 16 -1.30 -12.43 -4.59
CA SER A 16 -1.06 -10.99 -4.52
C SER A 16 0.41 -10.57 -4.52
N ALA A 17 1.33 -11.54 -4.47
CA ALA A 17 2.75 -11.29 -4.33
C ALA A 17 3.31 -10.47 -5.51
N VAL A 18 4.15 -9.49 -5.19
CA VAL A 18 4.87 -8.66 -6.16
C VAL A 18 6.10 -9.38 -6.68
N PHE A 19 6.85 -10.03 -5.78
CA PHE A 19 8.14 -10.62 -6.08
C PHE A 19 8.16 -12.13 -5.82
N THR A 20 9.05 -12.84 -6.52
CA THR A 20 9.24 -14.29 -6.34
C THR A 20 9.96 -14.66 -5.04
N THR A 21 10.62 -13.69 -4.42
CA THR A 21 11.33 -13.85 -3.15
C THR A 21 10.94 -12.76 -2.17
N PRO A 22 11.08 -12.99 -0.85
CA PRO A 22 10.90 -11.95 0.14
C PRO A 22 11.80 -10.74 -0.13
N VAL A 23 11.25 -9.54 0.09
CA VAL A 23 11.97 -8.27 0.07
C VAL A 23 11.66 -7.53 1.37
N SER A 24 12.66 -6.93 1.98
CA SER A 24 12.48 -6.18 3.24
C SER A 24 11.54 -4.99 3.03
N SER A 25 10.51 -4.89 3.86
CA SER A 25 9.60 -3.73 3.90
C SER A 25 10.25 -2.49 4.53
N GLN A 26 11.45 -2.62 5.09
CA GLN A 26 12.12 -1.56 5.83
C GLN A 26 13.28 -0.92 5.05
N ASN A 27 13.63 -1.47 3.88
CA ASN A 27 14.75 -1.02 3.07
C ASN A 27 14.23 -0.38 1.77
N ALA A 28 14.68 0.85 1.50
CA ALA A 28 14.21 1.65 0.37
C ALA A 28 14.61 1.12 -1.02
N ILE A 29 15.62 0.24 -1.11
CA ILE A 29 16.24 -0.12 -2.39
C ILE A 29 16.27 -1.62 -2.69
N ASP A 30 16.05 -2.51 -1.73
CA ASP A 30 16.15 -3.96 -1.93
C ASP A 30 15.20 -4.47 -3.04
N TRP A 31 14.03 -3.85 -3.18
CA TRP A 31 13.03 -4.23 -4.20
C TRP A 31 13.49 -3.96 -5.64
N LYS A 32 14.48 -3.07 -5.86
CA LYS A 32 14.91 -2.65 -7.21
C LYS A 32 15.59 -3.76 -8.00
N THR A 33 16.14 -4.76 -7.33
CA THR A 33 16.80 -5.92 -7.96
C THR A 33 15.96 -7.19 -7.85
N ALA A 34 14.79 -7.12 -7.22
CA ALA A 34 13.90 -8.25 -7.05
C ALA A 34 13.24 -8.64 -8.38
N THR A 35 12.93 -9.92 -8.52
CA THR A 35 12.25 -10.46 -9.71
C THR A 35 10.74 -10.46 -9.47
N TYR A 36 9.98 -9.88 -10.39
CA TYR A 36 8.52 -9.89 -10.32
C TYR A 36 7.95 -11.32 -10.38
N ALA A 37 6.87 -11.55 -9.65
CA ALA A 37 6.07 -12.77 -9.79
C ALA A 37 5.32 -12.78 -11.14
N ASP A 38 5.01 -13.97 -11.66
CA ASP A 38 4.31 -14.12 -12.95
C ASP A 38 2.93 -13.46 -12.97
N SER A 39 2.31 -13.26 -11.80
CA SER A 39 1.03 -12.57 -11.63
C SER A 39 1.12 -11.05 -11.82
N MET A 40 2.32 -10.44 -11.72
CA MET A 40 2.51 -8.99 -11.88
C MET A 40 2.35 -8.57 -13.33
N ASN A 41 1.13 -8.16 -13.65
CA ASN A 41 0.78 -7.69 -14.98
C ASN A 41 1.22 -6.23 -15.25
N GLU A 42 1.07 -5.79 -16.50
CA GLU A 42 1.50 -4.45 -16.93
C GLU A 42 0.83 -3.31 -16.13
N ALA A 43 -0.45 -3.48 -15.75
CA ALA A 43 -1.17 -2.46 -14.99
C ALA A 43 -0.64 -2.33 -13.55
N ALA A 44 -0.36 -3.45 -12.88
CA ALA A 44 0.26 -3.46 -11.55
C ALA A 44 1.68 -2.88 -11.57
N ILE A 45 2.48 -3.20 -12.59
CA ILE A 45 3.82 -2.62 -12.76
C ILE A 45 3.74 -1.10 -12.99
N LYS A 46 2.75 -0.61 -13.75
CA LYS A 46 2.53 0.84 -13.92
C LYS A 46 2.14 1.52 -12.62
N LEU A 47 1.26 0.90 -11.82
CA LEU A 47 0.90 1.41 -10.49
C LEU A 47 2.13 1.49 -9.58
N GLN A 48 2.92 0.42 -9.51
CA GLN A 48 4.15 0.41 -8.74
C GLN A 48 5.15 1.48 -9.23
N THR A 49 5.30 1.65 -10.54
CA THR A 49 6.17 2.70 -11.11
C THR A 49 5.69 4.09 -10.72
N TYR A 50 4.38 4.34 -10.78
CA TYR A 50 3.79 5.61 -10.36
C TYR A 50 4.06 5.90 -8.87
N ALA A 51 3.78 4.94 -7.99
CA ALA A 51 3.98 5.09 -6.54
C ALA A 51 5.46 5.25 -6.17
N THR A 52 6.33 4.46 -6.79
CA THR A 52 7.78 4.50 -6.50
C THR A 52 8.48 5.73 -7.08
N THR A 53 7.95 6.31 -8.16
CA THR A 53 8.39 7.62 -8.65
C THR A 53 8.04 8.74 -7.66
N ALA A 54 6.99 8.57 -6.86
CA ALA A 54 6.58 9.50 -5.81
C ALA A 54 7.29 9.28 -4.47
N GLY A 55 8.26 8.35 -4.38
CA GLY A 55 9.05 8.10 -3.16
C GLY A 55 8.58 6.93 -2.30
N LEU A 56 7.44 6.30 -2.63
CA LEU A 56 6.97 5.14 -1.89
C LEU A 56 7.73 3.87 -2.26
N THR A 57 7.64 2.83 -1.42
CA THR A 57 8.31 1.53 -1.64
C THR A 57 7.29 0.40 -1.65
N PRO A 58 7.37 -0.59 -2.56
CA PRO A 58 6.39 -1.67 -2.62
C PRO A 58 6.55 -2.66 -1.45
N LEU A 59 5.44 -3.23 -0.98
CA LEU A 59 5.47 -4.40 -0.10
C LEU A 59 5.53 -5.68 -0.95
N ALA A 60 6.41 -6.62 -0.58
CA ALA A 60 6.65 -7.81 -1.39
C ALA A 60 5.43 -8.73 -1.56
N SER A 61 4.54 -8.78 -0.56
CA SER A 61 3.38 -9.69 -0.52
C SER A 61 2.15 -9.16 -1.24
N GLU A 62 2.08 -7.86 -1.55
CA GLU A 62 0.81 -7.20 -1.90
C GLU A 62 1.03 -6.12 -2.97
N TRP A 63 0.57 -6.37 -4.21
CA TRP A 63 0.76 -5.44 -5.34
C TRP A 63 0.11 -4.06 -5.19
N TRP A 64 -0.86 -3.92 -4.29
CA TRP A 64 -1.51 -2.64 -3.96
C TRP A 64 -0.86 -1.89 -2.80
N HIS A 65 0.06 -2.51 -2.06
CA HIS A 65 0.57 -1.97 -0.82
C HIS A 65 1.92 -1.27 -1.03
N PHE A 66 1.98 -0.01 -0.59
CA PHE A 66 3.20 0.79 -0.64
C PHE A 66 3.49 1.40 0.74
N ASN A 67 4.75 1.34 1.17
CA ASN A 67 5.23 1.93 2.40
C ASN A 67 5.80 3.32 2.13
N ASP A 68 5.52 4.25 3.04
CA ASP A 68 6.17 5.55 3.14
C ASP A 68 7.24 5.47 4.24
N LEU A 69 8.48 5.22 3.83
CA LEU A 69 9.60 5.09 4.77
C LEU A 69 10.06 6.45 5.31
N ASP A 70 9.86 7.52 4.53
CA ASP A 70 10.20 8.88 4.96
C ASP A 70 9.27 9.30 6.09
N ALA A 71 7.96 9.10 5.95
CA ALA A 71 6.99 9.37 7.02
C ALA A 71 7.26 8.53 8.29
N ARG A 72 7.65 7.26 8.12
CA ARG A 72 8.08 6.40 9.24
C ARG A 72 9.28 7.01 9.98
N ASP A 73 10.29 7.45 9.23
CA ASP A 73 11.52 7.98 9.81
C ASP A 73 11.30 9.36 10.46
N GLU A 74 10.49 10.23 9.84
CA GLU A 74 10.08 11.53 10.40
C GLU A 74 9.30 11.40 11.72
N THR A 75 8.52 10.33 11.86
CA THR A 75 7.69 10.09 13.06
C THR A 75 8.36 9.17 14.09
N ALA A 76 9.59 8.69 13.84
CA ALA A 76 10.26 7.72 14.70
C ALA A 76 10.45 8.19 16.16
N HIS A 77 10.50 9.50 16.39
CA HIS A 77 10.61 10.10 17.72
C HIS A 77 9.27 10.60 18.29
N ASN A 78 8.16 10.36 17.59
CA ASN A 78 6.81 10.73 17.98
C ASN A 78 5.85 9.55 17.82
N SER A 79 6.30 8.37 18.25
CA SER A 79 5.51 7.15 18.20
C SER A 79 4.34 7.22 19.18
N SER A 80 3.16 6.81 18.73
CA SER A 80 2.01 6.59 19.61
C SER A 80 2.08 5.21 20.28
N GLU A 81 1.58 5.12 21.51
CA GLU A 81 1.40 3.84 22.22
C GLU A 81 0.10 3.11 21.78
N GLY A 82 -0.74 3.74 20.96
CA GLY A 82 -1.94 3.11 20.39
C GLY A 82 -3.17 3.12 21.31
N ASP A 83 -3.06 3.69 22.51
CA ASP A 83 -4.13 3.78 23.52
C ASP A 83 -5.17 4.88 23.21
N TYR A 84 -5.62 4.94 21.96
CA TYR A 84 -6.62 5.91 21.54
C TYR A 84 -8.01 5.53 22.07
N LEU A 85 -8.68 6.50 22.70
CA LEU A 85 -10.08 6.39 23.09
C LEU A 85 -10.95 7.23 22.16
N LEU A 86 -11.92 6.58 21.52
CA LEU A 86 -12.94 7.30 20.74
C LEU A 86 -13.93 7.95 21.72
N THR A 87 -13.85 9.27 21.87
CA THR A 87 -14.73 10.03 22.77
C THR A 87 -16.02 10.50 22.08
N GLU A 88 -15.96 10.72 20.76
CA GLU A 88 -17.08 11.28 19.98
C GLU A 88 -17.15 10.66 18.57
N ILE A 89 -18.35 10.57 18.01
CA ILE A 89 -18.59 10.10 16.63
C ILE A 89 -19.25 11.23 15.86
N TYR A 90 -18.59 11.69 14.79
CA TYR A 90 -19.07 12.76 13.91
C TYR A 90 -19.76 12.24 12.64
N SER A 91 -19.88 10.92 12.48
CA SER A 91 -20.66 10.34 11.38
C SER A 91 -22.13 10.69 11.55
N SER A 92 -22.67 11.41 10.58
CA SER A 92 -24.10 11.73 10.48
C SER A 92 -24.57 11.48 9.06
N SER A 93 -25.86 11.16 8.90
CA SER A 93 -26.46 11.13 7.57
C SER A 93 -26.41 12.53 6.94
N PRO A 94 -26.19 12.64 5.62
CA PRO A 94 -26.27 13.93 4.93
C PRO A 94 -27.63 14.59 5.21
N LEU A 95 -27.61 15.89 5.49
CA LEU A 95 -28.85 16.66 5.52
C LEU A 95 -29.41 16.68 4.09
N ILE A 96 -30.51 15.97 3.87
CA ILE A 96 -31.31 16.17 2.65
C ILE A 96 -31.90 17.57 2.80
N GLY A 97 -31.51 18.49 1.92
CA GLY A 97 -32.14 19.81 1.86
C GLY A 97 -33.62 19.65 1.57
N ASP A 98 -34.47 20.19 2.45
CA ASP A 98 -35.89 20.33 2.17
C ASP A 98 -36.04 21.22 0.92
N ASN A 99 -36.76 20.71 -0.09
CA ASN A 99 -37.09 21.43 -1.33
C ASN A 99 -37.87 22.73 -1.06
#